data_AF-A0A5N1KX28-F1
#
_entry.id   AF-A0A5N1KX28-F1
#
_cell.length_a   1.000
_cell.length_b   1.000
_cell.length_c   1.000
_cell.angle_alpha   90.00
_cell.angle_beta   90.00
_cell.angle_gamma   90.00
#
_symmetry.space_group_name_H-M   'P 1'
#
loop_
_entity.id
_entity.type
_entity.pdbx_description
1 polymer ?
#
loop_
_entity_poly.entity_id
_entity_poly.type
_entity_poly.pdbx_seq_one_letter_code
_entity_poly.pdbx_strand_id
1 'polypeptide(L)' 'MSDTPDPILDKLPPERLLDADHLQPIVAGINCMHSMETVKRYLAYENKHQNRTPVQSRLRERAREIRRDESDAEEQAIV' A
#
# COMPACT_ATOMS: atom_id res chain seq x y z
N MET A 1 15.33 -3.34 -12.46
CA MET A 1 14.02 -2.79 -12.06
C MET A 1 12.96 -3.73 -12.56
N SER A 2 12.48 -4.63 -11.70
CA SER A 2 11.41 -5.54 -12.06
C SER A 2 10.10 -4.85 -11.70
N ASP A 3 9.40 -4.31 -12.71
CA ASP A 3 7.99 -3.89 -12.65
C ASP A 3 7.09 -5.13 -12.48
N THR A 4 7.34 -5.93 -11.43
CA THR A 4 6.43 -7.01 -11.09
C THR A 4 5.32 -6.38 -10.26
N PRO A 5 4.07 -6.31 -10.79
CA PRO A 5 2.97 -5.79 -10.03
C PRO A 5 2.86 -6.57 -8.72
N ASP A 6 2.63 -5.82 -7.66
CA ASP A 6 2.53 -6.37 -6.33
C ASP A 6 1.44 -7.44 -6.31
N PRO A 7 1.73 -8.72 -5.98
CA PRO A 7 0.79 -9.82 -6.14
C PRO A 7 -0.49 -9.66 -5.30
N ILE A 8 -0.50 -8.70 -4.37
CA ILE A 8 -1.69 -8.28 -3.65
C ILE A 8 -2.75 -7.64 -4.56
N LEU A 9 -2.37 -6.96 -5.65
CA LEU A 9 -3.34 -6.35 -6.57
C LEU A 9 -4.19 -7.40 -7.28
N ASP A 10 -3.57 -8.51 -7.68
CA ASP A 10 -4.27 -9.62 -8.34
C ASP A 10 -5.14 -10.42 -7.37
N LYS A 11 -4.69 -10.59 -6.12
CA LYS A 11 -5.38 -11.43 -5.13
C LYS A 11 -6.43 -10.68 -4.32
N LEU A 12 -6.20 -9.39 -4.06
CA LEU A 12 -6.96 -8.61 -3.10
C LEU A 12 -7.10 -7.15 -3.56
N PRO A 13 -7.76 -6.90 -4.70
CA PRO A 13 -7.86 -5.56 -5.30
C PRO A 13 -8.49 -4.52 -4.36
N PRO A 14 -8.36 -3.21 -4.67
CA PRO A 14 -8.87 -2.14 -3.81
C PRO A 14 -10.33 -2.30 -3.40
N GLU A 15 -11.21 -2.67 -4.33
CA GLU A 15 -12.62 -2.93 -4.01
C GLU A 15 -12.81 -4.06 -3.00
N ARG A 16 -11.97 -5.09 -3.00
CA ARG A 16 -12.11 -6.22 -2.07
C ARG A 16 -11.52 -5.94 -0.70
N LEU A 17 -10.35 -5.29 -0.66
CA LEU A 17 -9.70 -4.98 0.62
C LEU A 17 -10.43 -3.86 1.33
N LEU A 18 -10.76 -2.77 0.62
CA LEU A 18 -11.25 -1.53 1.21
C LEU A 18 -12.74 -1.59 1.54
N ASP A 19 -13.52 -2.49 0.94
CA ASP A 19 -14.93 -2.69 1.32
C ASP A 19 -15.10 -3.52 2.60
N ALA A 20 -14.02 -3.98 3.24
CA ALA A 20 -14.12 -4.64 4.54
C ALA A 20 -14.71 -3.70 5.61
N ASP A 21 -15.65 -4.21 6.40
CA ASP A 21 -16.32 -3.46 7.49
C ASP A 21 -15.39 -3.10 8.65
N HIS A 22 -14.25 -3.79 8.76
CA HIS A 22 -13.34 -3.64 9.88
C HIS A 22 -11.98 -3.09 9.43
N LEU A 23 -11.44 -2.16 10.22
CA LEU A 23 -10.17 -1.51 9.92
C LEU A 23 -8.98 -2.49 10.01
N GLN A 24 -9.04 -3.51 10.87
CA GLN A 24 -7.92 -4.44 11.05
C GLN A 24 -7.54 -5.23 9.77
N PRO A 25 -8.49 -5.89 9.07
CA PRO A 25 -8.22 -6.51 7.78
C PRO A 25 -7.64 -5.54 6.75
N ILE A 26 -8.18 -4.30 6.70
CA ILE A 26 -7.69 -3.26 5.80
C ILE A 26 -6.22 -2.95 6.09
N VAL A 27 -5.88 -2.70 7.36
CA VAL A 27 -4.52 -2.41 7.80
C VAL A 27 -3.58 -3.57 7.48
N ALA A 28 -4.00 -4.81 7.73
CA ALA A 28 -3.21 -6.00 7.40
C ALA A 28 -2.92 -6.09 5.89
N GLY A 29 -3.91 -5.85 5.04
CA GLY A 29 -3.72 -5.81 3.59
C GLY A 29 -2.79 -4.67 3.15
N ILE A 30 -2.90 -3.48 3.75
CA ILE A 30 -1.99 -2.36 3.45
C ILE A 30 -0.54 -2.71 3.82
N ASN A 31 -0.31 -3.42 4.93
CA ASN A 31 1.03 -3.83 5.34
C ASN A 31 1.71 -4.76 4.32
N CYS A 32 0.92 -5.54 3.59
CA CYS A 32 1.41 -6.44 2.55
C CYS A 32 1.67 -5.77 1.20
N MET A 33 1.53 -4.44 1.10
CA MET A 33 1.89 -3.68 -0.10
C MET A 33 3.39 -3.37 -0.08
N HIS A 34 4.12 -3.70 -1.13
CA HIS A 34 5.55 -3.49 -1.30
C HIS A 34 5.88 -2.48 -2.40
N SER A 35 4.92 -2.12 -3.26
CA SER A 35 5.08 -1.13 -4.32
C SER A 35 4.37 0.19 -4.02
N MET A 36 5.08 1.29 -4.29
CA MET A 36 4.51 2.63 -4.25
C MET A 36 3.33 2.81 -5.22
N GLU A 37 3.36 2.15 -6.38
CA GLU A 37 2.27 2.20 -7.34
C GLU A 37 1.00 1.58 -6.76
N THR A 38 1.13 0.43 -6.11
CA THR A 38 0.04 -0.25 -5.40
C THR A 38 -0.57 0.68 -4.37
N VAL A 39 0.24 1.26 -3.48
CA VAL A 39 -0.28 2.17 -2.44
C VAL A 39 -1.04 3.36 -3.04
N LYS A 40 -0.54 3.96 -4.13
CA LYS A 40 -1.23 5.06 -4.84
C LYS A 40 -2.59 4.62 -5.39
N ARG A 41 -2.69 3.40 -5.95
CA ARG A 41 -3.93 2.87 -6.50
C ARG A 41 -5.00 2.68 -5.44
N TYR A 42 -4.63 2.13 -4.28
CA TYR A 42 -5.57 1.99 -3.14
C TYR A 42 -5.96 3.34 -2.57
N LEU A 43 -5.04 4.30 -2.48
CA LEU A 43 -5.36 5.66 -2.02
C LEU A 43 -6.32 6.39 -2.95
N ALA A 44 -6.14 6.25 -4.28
CA ALA A 44 -7.05 6.84 -5.25
C ALA A 44 -8.45 6.20 -5.17
N TYR A 45 -8.54 4.89 -4.95
CA TYR A 45 -9.81 4.21 -4.72
C TYR A 45 -10.47 4.70 -3.43
N GLU A 46 -9.74 4.72 -2.32
CA GLU A 46 -10.25 5.15 -1.02
C GLU A 46 -10.80 6.58 -1.08
N ASN A 47 -10.05 7.50 -1.70
CA ASN A 47 -10.47 8.90 -1.84
C ASN A 47 -11.78 9.07 -2.65
N LYS A 48 -12.07 8.16 -3.59
CA LYS A 48 -13.25 8.22 -4.45
C LYS A 48 -14.50 7.59 -3.84
N HIS A 49 -14.34 6.58 -2.98
CA HIS A 49 -15.46 5.76 -2.52
C HIS A 49 -15.86 6.10 -1.08
N GLN A 50 -15.02 5.74 -0.11
CA GLN A 50 -15.38 5.85 1.31
C GLN A 50 -14.72 7.05 2.01
N ASN A 51 -13.60 7.56 1.48
CA ASN A 51 -12.88 8.74 1.95
C ASN A 51 -12.58 8.73 3.47
N ARG A 52 -12.22 7.56 4.02
CA ARG A 52 -11.99 7.35 5.45
C ARG A 52 -10.59 7.80 5.83
N THR A 53 -10.50 8.82 6.70
CA THR A 53 -9.24 9.31 7.28
C THR A 53 -8.32 8.21 7.84
N PRO A 54 -8.77 7.23 8.65
CA PRO A 54 -7.86 6.23 9.21
C PRO A 54 -7.20 5.34 8.14
N VAL A 55 -7.94 4.97 7.10
CA VAL A 55 -7.42 4.16 5.98
C VAL A 55 -6.39 4.95 5.18
N GLN A 56 -6.70 6.21 4.88
CA GLN A 56 -5.76 7.09 4.17
C GLN A 56 -4.48 7.35 4.99
N SER A 57 -4.58 7.50 6.31
CA SER A 57 -3.38 7.66 7.16
C SER A 57 -2.48 6.44 7.05
N ARG A 58 -3.05 5.24 7.18
CA ARG A 58 -2.27 4.00 7.05
C ARG A 58 -1.63 3.84 5.67
N LEU A 59 -2.34 4.17 4.58
CA LEU A 59 -1.78 4.16 3.22
C LEU A 59 -0.61 5.14 3.08
N ARG A 60 -0.71 6.36 3.63
CA ARG A 60 0.39 7.34 3.60
C ARG A 60 1.58 6.91 4.44
N GLU A 61 1.35 6.27 5.58
CA GLU A 61 2.41 5.67 6.40
C GLU A 61 3.12 4.56 5.64
N ARG A 62 2.38 3.66 4.99
CA ARG A 62 2.98 2.59 4.20
C ARG A 62 3.83 3.13 3.04
N ALA A 63 3.37 4.17 2.36
CA ALA A 63 4.19 4.85 1.34
C ALA A 63 5.51 5.39 1.91
N ARG A 64 5.51 5.90 3.15
CA ARG A 64 6.75 6.37 3.81
C ARG A 64 7.66 5.21 4.18
N GLU A 65 7.10 4.09 4.62
CA GLU A 65 7.86 2.86 4.90
C GLU A 65 8.57 2.37 3.64
N ILE A 66 7.84 2.21 2.53
CA ILE A 66 8.43 1.75 1.25
C ILE A 66 9.59 2.66 0.81
N ARG A 67 9.44 3.99 0.91
CA ARG A 67 10.54 4.92 0.54
C ARG A 67 11.77 4.76 1.40
N ARG A 68 11.59 4.49 2.70
CA ARG A 68 12.72 4.22 3.61
C ARG A 68 13.36 2.89 3.25
N ASP A 69 12.57 1.84 3.06
CA ASP A 69 13.07 0.52 2.68
C ASP A 69 13.87 0.58 1.35
N GLU A 70 13.39 1.36 0.36
CA GLU A 70 14.09 1.61 -0.90
C GLU A 70 15.42 2.37 -0.68
N SER A 71 15.44 3.37 0.21
CA SER A 71 16.64 4.15 0.53
C SER A 71 17.68 3.30 1.27
N ASP A 72 17.25 2.51 2.26
CA ASP A 72 18.09 1.62 3.04
C ASP A 72 18.67 0.49 2.17
N ALA A 73 17.91 0.00 1.19
CA ALA A 73 18.36 -0.99 0.23
C ALA A 73 19.40 -0.41 -0.75
N GLU A 74 19.21 0.85 -1.19
CA GLU A 74 20.18 1.56 -2.03
C GLU A 74 21.49 1.78 -1.27
N GLU A 75 21.44 2.22 -0.01
CA GLU A 75 22.62 2.44 0.84
C GLU A 75 23.42 1.16 1.13
N GLN A 76 22.75 0.01 1.27
CA GLN A 76 23.40 -1.29 1.41
C GLN A 76 24.04 -1.81 0.11
N ALA A 77 23.60 -1.35 -1.06
CA ALA A 77 24.13 -1.79 -2.35
C ALA A 77 25.42 -1.05 -2.75
N ILE A 78 25.80 0.01 -2.03
CA ILE A 78 26.98 0.84 -2.28
C ILE A 78 28.19 0.47 -1.39
N VAL A 79 28.01 -0.47 -0.45
CA VAL A 79 29.04 -1.03 0.45
C VAL A 79 29.51 -2.39 -0.06
#